data_AF-A0A7W7MTN3-F1
#
_entry.id   AF-A0A7W7MTN3-F1
#
_cell.length_a   1.000
_cell.length_b   1.000
_cell.length_c   1.000
_cell.angle_alpha   90.00
_cell.angle_beta   90.00
_cell.angle_gamma   90.00
#
_symmetry.space_group_name_H-M   'P 1'
#
loop_
_entity.id
_entity.type
_entity.pdbx_description
1 polymer ?
#
loop_
_entity_poly.entity_id
_entity_poly.type
_entity_poly.pdbx_seq_one_letter_code
_entity_poly.pdbx_strand_id
1 'polypeptide(L)' 'MAASPVLAADALFSLLTPLTQLLIGVLVLAAVVVSVHRLFMRGPTRMGGAMLIVGGALVCVAVLSYLVQSL' A
#
# COMPACT_ATOMS: atom_id res chain seq x y z
N MET A 1 -19.89 -14.20 34.50
CA MET A 1 -19.66 -12.91 33.82
C MET A 1 -19.79 -13.16 32.33
N ALA A 2 -21.00 -13.03 31.78
CA ALA A 2 -21.26 -13.32 30.38
C ALA A 2 -20.40 -12.38 29.53
N ALA A 3 -19.55 -12.91 28.67
CA ALA A 3 -18.76 -12.11 27.76
C ALA A 3 -19.72 -11.27 26.89
N SER A 4 -19.73 -9.96 27.10
CA SER A 4 -20.61 -9.06 26.35
C SER A 4 -20.30 -9.20 24.86
N PRO A 5 -21.31 -9.42 23.99
CA PRO A 5 -21.10 -9.59 22.56
C PRO A 5 -20.39 -8.39 21.91
N VAL A 6 -20.50 -7.22 22.53
CA VAL A 6 -19.78 -6.00 22.17
C VAL A 6 -18.26 -6.17 22.30
N LEU A 7 -17.75 -6.75 23.39
CA LEU A 7 -16.30 -6.99 23.55
C LEU A 7 -15.76 -8.00 22.54
N ALA A 8 -16.57 -9.01 22.18
CA ALA A 8 -16.17 -9.99 21.17
C ALA A 8 -16.12 -9.37 19.77
N ALA A 9 -17.10 -8.50 19.43
CA ALA A 9 -17.11 -7.76 18.18
C ALA A 9 -15.93 -6.78 18.07
N ASP A 10 -15.59 -6.07 19.16
CA ASP A 10 -14.45 -5.14 19.21
C ASP A 10 -13.11 -5.85 19.01
N ALA A 11 -12.91 -6.99 19.68
CA ALA A 11 -11.70 -7.80 19.52
C ALA A 11 -11.53 -8.31 18.07
N LEU A 12 -12.62 -8.76 17.45
CA LEU A 12 -12.61 -9.17 16.04
C LEU A 12 -12.34 -7.98 15.12
N PHE A 13 -12.89 -6.79 15.40
CA PHE A 13 -12.65 -5.57 14.62
C PHE A 13 -11.20 -5.10 14.73
N SER A 14 -10.60 -5.23 15.92
CA SER A 14 -9.19 -4.93 16.17
C SER A 14 -8.24 -5.87 15.43
N LEU A 15 -8.68 -7.09 15.08
CA LEU A 15 -7.94 -8.03 14.22
C LEU A 15 -8.25 -7.83 12.73
N LEU A 16 -9.46 -7.42 12.37
CA LEU A 16 -9.88 -7.22 10.99
C LEU A 16 -9.29 -5.95 10.37
N THR A 17 -9.14 -4.89 11.17
CA THR A 17 -8.49 -3.64 10.78
C THR A 17 -7.02 -3.81 10.32
N PRO A 18 -6.11 -4.46 11.07
CA PRO A 18 -4.75 -4.70 10.60
C PRO A 18 -4.69 -5.68 9.41
N LEU A 19 -5.60 -6.66 9.35
CA LEU A 19 -5.65 -7.63 8.27
C LEU A 19 -6.06 -6.96 6.94
N THR A 20 -7.08 -6.10 6.97
CA THR A 20 -7.49 -5.30 5.81
C THR A 20 -6.41 -4.29 5.40
N GLN A 21 -5.71 -3.67 6.35
CA GLN A 21 -4.60 -2.76 6.07
C GLN A 21 -3.41 -3.46 5.39
N LEU A 22 -3.06 -4.68 5.82
CA LEU A 22 -2.06 -5.50 5.14
C LEU A 22 -2.49 -5.86 3.72
N LEU A 23 -3.76 -6.21 3.53
CA LEU A 23 -4.31 -6.56 2.23
C LEU A 23 -4.25 -5.37 1.26
N ILE A 24 -4.60 -4.17 1.73
CA ILE A 24 -4.46 -2.92 0.97
C ILE A 24 -2.98 -2.66 0.65
N GLY A 25 -2.08 -2.81 1.62
CA GLY A 25 -0.65 -2.62 1.41
C GLY A 25 -0.07 -3.54 0.33
N VAL A 26 -0.43 -4.83 0.36
CA VAL A 26 0.02 -5.82 -0.63
C VAL A 26 -0.56 -5.52 -2.02
N LEU A 27 -1.84 -5.14 -2.11
CA LEU A 27 -2.46 -4.77 -3.39
C LEU A 27 -1.81 -3.52 -3.99
N VAL A 28 -1.56 -2.49 -3.18
CA VAL A 28 -0.86 -1.28 -3.62
C VAL A 28 0.56 -1.62 -4.06
N LEU A 29 1.30 -2.43 -3.30
CA LEU A 29 2.65 -2.85 -3.66
C LEU A 29 2.66 -3.61 -4.99
N ALA A 30 1.73 -4.55 -5.19
CA ALA A 30 1.58 -5.28 -6.44
C ALA A 30 1.26 -4.33 -7.60
N ALA A 31 0.33 -3.39 -7.43
CA ALA A 31 -0.03 -2.41 -8.45
C ALA A 31 1.15 -1.51 -8.84
N VAL A 32 1.97 -1.09 -7.86
CA VAL A 32 3.20 -0.32 -8.08
C VAL A 32 4.20 -1.15 -8.88
N VAL A 33 4.49 -2.38 -8.46
CA VAL A 33 5.43 -3.27 -9.15
C VAL A 33 5.00 -3.52 -10.59
N VAL A 34 3.71 -3.82 -10.80
CA VAL A 34 3.13 -4.02 -12.14
C VAL A 34 3.25 -2.75 -12.98
N SER A 35 2.99 -1.58 -12.42
CA SER A 35 3.07 -0.31 -13.15
C SER A 35 4.51 0.02 -13.57
N VAL A 36 5.48 -0.19 -12.68
CA VAL A 36 6.91 -0.02 -12.96
C VAL A 36 7.38 -1.01 -14.01
N HIS A 37 7.07 -2.30 -13.83
CA HIS A 37 7.46 -3.38 -14.75
C HIS A 37 6.85 -3.19 -16.14
N ARG A 38 5.54 -2.89 -16.21
CA ARG A 38 4.82 -2.66 -17.46
C ARG A 38 5.38 -1.49 -18.25
N LEU A 39 5.89 -0.47 -17.57
CA LEU A 39 6.53 0.61 -18.29
C LEU A 39 7.96 0.27 -18.71
N PHE A 40 8.74 -0.40 -17.87
CA PHE A 40 10.07 -0.85 -18.26
C PHE A 40 10.01 -1.67 -19.57
N MET A 41 8.94 -2.45 -19.73
CA MET A 41 8.65 -3.24 -20.93
C MET A 41 8.09 -2.44 -22.13
N ARG A 42 7.62 -1.21 -21.96
CA ARG A 42 6.96 -0.42 -23.04
C ARG A 42 7.90 0.38 -23.93
N GLY A 43 9.21 0.35 -23.67
CA GLY A 43 10.21 1.01 -24.52
C GLY A 43 10.22 2.54 -24.41
N PRO A 44 11.35 3.17 -24.81
CA PRO A 44 11.67 4.57 -24.50
C PRO A 44 10.87 5.57 -25.34
N THR A 45 9.61 5.80 -24.99
CA THR A 45 8.97 7.08 -25.35
C THR A 45 9.37 8.10 -24.29
N ARG A 46 10.10 9.17 -24.68
CA ARG A 46 10.68 10.17 -23.74
C ARG A 46 9.68 10.77 -22.74
N MET A 47 8.38 10.66 -22.99
CA MET A 47 7.30 11.14 -22.13
C MET A 47 6.89 10.11 -21.05
N GLY A 48 7.00 8.81 -21.32
CA GLY A 48 6.70 7.75 -20.34
C GLY A 48 7.65 7.78 -19.15
N GLY A 49 8.95 7.98 -19.41
CA GLY A 49 9.99 8.05 -18.37
C GLY A 49 9.74 9.15 -17.33
N ALA A 50 9.33 10.35 -17.77
CA ALA A 50 8.99 11.45 -16.85
C ALA A 50 7.80 11.08 -15.94
N MET A 51 6.81 10.38 -16.47
CA MET A 51 5.60 10.01 -15.74
C MET A 51 5.87 8.97 -14.63
N LEU A 52 6.89 8.11 -14.76
CA LEU A 52 7.26 7.21 -13.64
C LEU A 52 8.29 7.78 -12.72
N ILE A 53 9.10 8.75 -13.15
CA ILE A 53 9.93 9.46 -12.19
C ILE A 53 9.00 10.16 -11.19
N VAL A 54 7.94 10.82 -11.67
CA VAL A 54 6.94 11.44 -10.80
C VAL A 54 6.14 10.41 -10.01
N GLY A 55 5.62 9.36 -10.66
CA GLY A 55 4.86 8.30 -9.97
C GLY A 55 5.71 7.53 -8.95
N GLY A 56 6.96 7.21 -9.31
CA GLY A 56 7.92 6.54 -8.44
C GLY A 56 8.40 7.43 -7.29
N ALA A 57 8.61 8.72 -7.52
CA ALA A 57 8.90 9.69 -6.45
C ALA A 57 7.73 9.77 -5.46
N LEU A 58 6.48 9.77 -5.94
CA LEU A 58 5.30 9.78 -5.06
C LEU A 58 5.23 8.51 -4.20
N VAL A 59 5.51 7.34 -4.78
CA VAL A 59 5.59 6.07 -4.04
C VAL A 59 6.72 6.12 -3.01
N CYS A 60 7.90 6.62 -3.39
CA CYS A 60 9.05 6.71 -2.49
C CYS A 60 8.75 7.64 -1.29
N VAL A 61 8.11 8.78 -1.55
CA VAL A 61 7.64 9.70 -0.50
C VAL A 61 6.59 9.04 0.40
N ALA A 62 5.64 8.29 -0.16
CA ALA A 62 4.63 7.58 0.62
C ALA A 62 5.26 6.51 1.52
N VAL A 63 6.22 5.74 0.99
CA VAL A 63 6.96 4.72 1.76
C VAL A 63 7.81 5.37 2.85
N LEU A 64 8.54 6.43 2.54
CA LEU A 64 9.34 7.17 3.53
C LEU A 64 8.46 7.78 4.63
N SER A 65 7.30 8.33 4.28
CA SER A 65 6.36 8.88 5.26
C SER A 65 5.81 7.79 6.18
N TYR A 66 5.47 6.63 5.61
CA TYR A 66 5.02 5.48 6.39
C TYR A 66 6.14 4.97 7.31
N LEU A 67 7.37 4.87 6.81
CA LEU A 67 8.51 4.41 7.58
C LEU A 67 8.82 5.36 8.75
N VAL A 68 8.77 6.67 8.52
CA VAL A 68 8.90 7.70 9.58
C VAL A 68 7.76 7.61 10.58
N GLN A 69 6.53 7.36 10.14
CA GLN A 69 5.39 7.21 11.06
C GLN A 69 5.44 5.91 11.87
N SER A 70 6.12 4.89 11.35
CA SER A 70 6.30 3.59 12.01
C SER A 70 7.54 3.50 12.92
N LEU A 71 8.40 4.52 12.91
CA LEU A 71 9.61 4.62 13.73
C LEU A 71 9.33 5.44 15.00
#